data_AF-B2HHI4-F1
#
_entry.id   AF-B2HHI4-F1
#
_cell.length_a   1.000
_cell.length_b   1.000
_cell.length_c   1.000
_cell.angle_alpha   90.00
_cell.angle_beta   90.00
_cell.angle_gamma   90.00
#
_symmetry.space_group_name_H-M   'P 1'
#
loop_
_entity.id
_entity.type
_entity.pdbx_description
1 polymer ?
#
loop_
_entity_poly.entity_id
_entity_poly.type
_entity_poly.pdbx_seq_one_letter_code
_entity_poly.pdbx_strand_id
1 'polypeptide(L)'
;MSTDDLAPVHTGGAGSRRAKAHRAVNVTLTIALLVLHAFLFVVTMLVLGLLVMGTDPCGYQTCGDPSWVDKAIGLGFWGGIVIFLADLIISVYRLARHNVAFVVPIIGCVAQLTLGIGAAAMESLAGPV
;
A
#
# COMPACT_ATOMS: atom_id res chain seq x y z
N MET A 1 22.33 -12.59 63.97
CA MET A 1 21.91 -13.56 62.94
C MET A 1 21.46 -12.74 61.74
N SER A 2 22.33 -12.63 60.73
CA SER A 2 22.09 -11.89 59.48
C SER A 2 21.11 -12.66 58.61
N THR A 3 20.18 -11.95 57.98
CA THR A 3 19.48 -12.41 56.78
C THR A 3 19.66 -11.35 55.71
N ASP A 4 20.74 -11.51 54.97
CA ASP A 4 20.85 -11.48 53.51
C ASP A 4 19.90 -10.54 52.72
N ASP A 5 20.51 -9.49 52.20
CA ASP A 5 20.39 -8.97 50.83
C ASP A 5 19.22 -9.51 49.97
N LEU A 6 18.10 -8.77 49.98
CA LEU A 6 17.20 -8.75 48.83
C LEU A 6 17.87 -7.97 47.69
N ALA A 7 18.65 -8.69 46.88
CA ALA A 7 19.12 -8.17 45.60
C ALA A 7 17.90 -7.78 44.71
N PRO A 8 17.85 -6.57 44.15
CA PRO A 8 16.81 -6.20 43.20
C PRO A 8 17.02 -7.00 41.91
N VAL A 9 16.05 -7.85 41.58
CA VAL A 9 16.02 -8.61 40.33
C VAL A 9 16.09 -7.65 39.14
N HIS A 10 17.24 -7.62 38.46
CA HIS A 10 17.52 -6.85 37.23
C HIS A 10 16.78 -7.41 35.99
N THR A 11 15.47 -7.65 36.06
CA THR A 11 14.66 -8.10 34.91
C THR A 11 14.32 -6.98 33.92
N GLY A 12 14.53 -5.71 34.29
CA GLY A 12 14.19 -4.55 33.45
C GLY A 12 14.99 -4.46 32.13
N GLY A 13 16.23 -4.95 32.10
CA GLY A 13 17.11 -4.83 30.93
C GLY A 13 16.72 -5.73 29.76
N ALA A 14 16.28 -6.96 30.04
CA ALA A 14 15.85 -7.90 29.00
C ALA A 14 14.47 -7.52 28.41
N GLY A 15 13.53 -7.10 29.26
CA GLY A 15 12.21 -6.63 28.82
C GLY A 15 12.27 -5.36 27.97
N SER A 16 13.12 -4.39 28.36
CA SER A 16 13.34 -3.14 27.61
C SER A 16 13.92 -3.38 26.22
N ARG A 17 14.90 -4.28 26.09
CA ARG A 17 15.49 -4.64 24.77
C ARG A 17 14.48 -5.33 23.87
N ARG A 18 13.67 -6.25 24.40
CA ARG A 18 12.63 -6.95 23.64
C ARG A 18 11.52 -6.00 23.17
N ALA A 19 11.10 -5.05 24.01
CA ALA A 19 10.12 -4.01 23.65
C ALA A 19 10.66 -3.04 22.58
N LYS A 20 11.93 -2.61 22.68
CA LYS A 20 12.59 -1.78 21.65
C LYS A 20 12.75 -2.52 20.33
N ALA A 21 13.16 -3.79 20.36
CA ALA A 21 13.28 -4.62 19.17
C ALA A 21 11.93 -4.81 18.46
N HIS A 22 10.86 -5.12 19.21
CA HIS A 22 9.51 -5.22 18.63
C HIS A 22 9.04 -3.91 18.00
N ARG A 23 9.35 -2.77 18.63
CA ARG A 23 9.01 -1.46 18.10
C ARG A 23 9.77 -1.16 16.80
N ALA A 24 11.07 -1.44 16.77
CA ALA A 24 11.90 -1.27 15.58
C ALA A 24 11.40 -2.14 14.42
N VAL A 25 11.08 -3.41 14.68
CA VAL A 25 10.50 -4.31 13.67
C VAL A 25 9.18 -3.77 13.12
N ASN A 26 8.28 -3.29 13.98
CA ASN A 26 7.01 -2.71 13.52
C ASN A 26 7.22 -1.47 12.63
N VAL A 27 8.16 -0.59 13.00
CA VAL A 27 8.49 0.61 12.19
C VAL A 27 9.06 0.20 10.84
N THR A 28 10.07 -0.67 10.82
CA THR A 28 10.70 -1.16 9.59
C THR A 28 9.68 -1.82 8.67
N LEU A 29 8.77 -2.65 9.23
CA LEU A 29 7.73 -3.31 8.46
C LEU A 29 6.74 -2.30 7.88
N THR A 30 6.29 -1.32 8.66
CA THR A 30 5.41 -0.25 8.16
C THR A 30 6.08 0.54 7.03
N ILE A 31 7.35 0.92 7.17
CA ILE A 31 8.08 1.64 6.11
C ILE A 31 8.22 0.76 4.86
N ALA A 32 8.61 -0.50 5.02
CA ALA A 32 8.75 -1.43 3.90
C ALA A 32 7.43 -1.61 3.13
N LEU A 33 6.31 -1.71 3.85
CA LEU A 33 4.99 -1.82 3.23
C LEU A 33 4.55 -0.52 2.54
N LEU A 34 4.88 0.65 3.09
CA LEU A 34 4.61 1.94 2.42
C LEU A 34 5.43 2.09 1.13
N VAL A 35 6.69 1.65 1.16
CA VAL A 35 7.55 1.63 -0.04
C VAL A 35 6.98 0.66 -1.08
N LEU A 36 6.53 -0.53 -0.65
CA LEU A 36 5.87 -1.49 -1.52
C LEU A 36 4.58 -0.92 -2.12
N HIS A 37 3.77 -0.20 -1.33
CA HIS A 37 2.55 0.45 -1.81
C HIS A 37 2.85 1.55 -2.83
N ALA A 38 3.87 2.39 -2.58
CA ALA A 38 4.32 3.39 -3.55
C ALA A 38 4.79 2.74 -4.86
N PHE A 39 5.54 1.64 -4.75
CA PHE A 39 5.97 0.86 -5.92
C PHE A 39 4.77 0.28 -6.68
N LEU A 40 3.79 -0.32 -5.99
CA LEU A 40 2.55 -0.82 -6.60
C LEU A 40 1.78 0.28 -7.32
N PHE A 41 1.71 1.48 -6.75
CA PHE A 41 1.08 2.64 -7.39
C PHE A 41 1.78 3.00 -8.70
N VAL A 42 3.12 3.09 -8.71
CA VAL A 42 3.91 3.37 -9.93
C VAL A 42 3.71 2.28 -10.98
N VAL A 43 3.77 1.01 -10.60
CA VAL A 43 3.51 -0.12 -11.50
C VAL A 43 2.10 -0.03 -12.09
N THR A 44 1.10 0.30 -11.28
CA THR A 44 -0.29 0.50 -11.75
C THR A 44 -0.34 1.58 -12.83
N MET A 45 0.32 2.72 -12.62
CA MET A 45 0.37 3.80 -13.62
C MET A 45 1.06 3.39 -14.92
N LEU A 46 2.16 2.64 -14.83
CA LEU A 46 2.86 2.12 -16.01
C LEU A 46 1.99 1.15 -16.79
N VAL A 47 1.29 0.24 -16.10
CA VAL A 47 0.37 -0.72 -16.73
C VAL A 47 -0.77 0.03 -17.44
N LEU A 48 -1.46 0.94 -16.77
CA LEU A 48 -2.52 1.74 -17.40
C LEU A 48 -2.01 2.52 -18.62
N GLY A 49 -0.83 3.16 -18.51
CA GLY A 49 -0.21 3.87 -19.63
C GLY A 49 0.08 2.95 -20.83
N LEU A 50 0.52 1.72 -20.58
CA LEU A 50 0.73 0.72 -21.64
C LEU A 50 -0.59 0.26 -22.28
N LEU A 51 -1.65 0.08 -21.50
CA LEU A 51 -2.96 -0.32 -22.03
C LEU A 51 -3.57 0.79 -22.88
N VAL A 52 -3.45 2.07 -22.48
CA VAL A 52 -3.87 3.22 -23.30
C VAL A 52 -3.15 3.24 -24.65
N MET A 53 -1.81 3.08 -24.67
CA MET A 53 -1.04 3.00 -25.92
C MET A 53 -1.46 1.78 -26.78
N GLY A 54 -1.88 0.69 -26.15
CA GLY A 54 -2.45 -0.48 -26.83
C GLY A 54 -3.81 -0.20 -27.48
N THR A 55 -4.57 0.78 -26.98
CA THR A 55 -5.86 1.20 -27.54
C THR A 55 -5.76 2.27 -28.64
N ASP A 56 -4.58 2.81 -28.94
CA ASP A 56 -4.39 3.78 -30.04
C ASP A 56 -4.95 3.32 -31.41
N PRO A 57 -4.84 2.03 -31.82
CA PRO A 57 -5.43 1.56 -33.09
C PRO A 57 -6.95 1.69 -33.16
N CYS A 58 -7.63 1.76 -32.01
CA CYS A 58 -9.08 1.91 -31.89
C CYS A 58 -9.60 3.29 -32.33
N GLY A 59 -8.70 4.26 -32.57
CA GLY A 59 -9.06 5.52 -33.25
C GLY A 59 -9.36 5.34 -34.75
N TYR A 60 -8.89 4.24 -35.35
CA TYR A 60 -9.04 3.95 -36.79
C TYR A 60 -9.76 2.62 -37.08
N GLN A 61 -9.87 1.74 -36.11
CA GLN A 61 -10.57 0.45 -36.19
C GLN A 61 -11.71 0.40 -35.18
N THR A 62 -12.79 -0.35 -35.48
CA THR A 62 -13.88 -0.57 -34.51
C THR A 62 -13.40 -1.40 -33.32
N CYS A 63 -13.28 -0.77 -32.15
CA CYS A 63 -13.09 -1.42 -30.85
C CYS A 63 -14.35 -1.26 -29.97
N GLY A 64 -14.25 -1.66 -28.70
CA GLY A 64 -15.29 -1.46 -27.69
C GLY A 64 -15.57 0.01 -27.40
N ASP A 65 -16.44 0.28 -26.43
CA ASP A 65 -16.85 1.65 -26.10
C ASP A 65 -15.67 2.43 -25.46
N PRO A 66 -15.18 3.52 -26.09
CA PRO A 66 -14.01 4.27 -25.65
C PRO A 66 -14.23 4.96 -24.29
N SER A 67 -15.48 5.13 -23.86
CA SER A 67 -15.76 5.74 -22.55
C SER A 67 -15.21 4.93 -21.39
N TRP A 68 -14.98 3.62 -21.55
CA TRP A 68 -14.37 2.78 -20.51
C TRP A 68 -12.90 3.13 -20.24
N VAL A 69 -12.17 3.63 -21.23
CA VAL A 69 -10.77 4.08 -21.05
C VAL A 69 -10.71 5.31 -20.15
N ASP A 70 -11.56 6.31 -20.41
CA ASP A 70 -11.62 7.52 -19.56
C ASP A 70 -12.00 7.17 -18.12
N LYS A 71 -12.91 6.22 -17.92
CA LYS A 71 -13.28 5.73 -16.59
C LYS A 71 -12.14 4.96 -15.94
N ALA A 72 -11.42 4.12 -16.69
CA ALA A 72 -10.29 3.35 -16.18
C ALA A 72 -9.12 4.24 -15.76
N ILE A 73 -8.75 5.23 -16.60
CA ILE A 73 -7.73 6.23 -16.26
C ILE A 73 -8.17 7.04 -15.04
N GLY A 74 -9.42 7.51 -15.01
CA GLY A 74 -9.95 8.27 -13.88
C GLY A 74 -9.91 7.48 -12.57
N LEU A 75 -10.36 6.22 -12.60
CA LEU A 75 -10.39 5.33 -11.44
C LEU A 75 -8.97 4.94 -11.00
N GLY A 76 -8.13 4.57 -11.97
CA GLY A 76 -6.72 4.24 -11.80
C GLY A 76 -5.93 5.36 -11.12
N PHE A 77 -5.98 6.54 -11.75
CA PHE A 77 -5.20 7.71 -11.34
C PHE A 77 -5.71 8.32 -10.04
N TRP A 78 -6.98 8.75 -10.00
CA TRP A 78 -7.52 9.42 -8.82
C TRP A 78 -7.77 8.44 -7.67
N GLY A 79 -8.29 7.25 -7.96
CA GLY A 79 -8.51 6.24 -6.93
C GLY A 79 -7.20 5.76 -6.32
N GLY A 80 -6.17 5.51 -7.14
CA GLY A 80 -4.84 5.15 -6.64
C GLY A 80 -4.21 6.24 -5.75
N ILE A 81 -4.30 7.51 -6.15
CA ILE A 81 -3.78 8.64 -5.35
C ILE A 81 -4.50 8.70 -4.00
N VAL A 82 -5.83 8.61 -4.00
CA VAL A 82 -6.63 8.69 -2.76
C VAL A 82 -6.30 7.53 -1.81
N ILE A 83 -6.19 6.31 -2.33
CA ILE A 83 -5.83 5.13 -1.53
C ILE A 83 -4.42 5.27 -0.94
N PHE A 84 -3.44 5.70 -1.75
CA PHE A 84 -2.08 5.89 -1.29
C PHE A 84 -1.97 6.98 -0.22
N LEU A 85 -2.61 8.13 -0.42
CA LEU A 85 -2.60 9.23 0.56
C LEU A 85 -3.31 8.84 1.86
N ALA A 86 -4.46 8.16 1.77
CA ALA A 86 -5.17 7.69 2.95
C ALA A 86 -4.32 6.68 3.75
N ASP A 87 -3.70 5.72 3.07
CA ASP A 87 -2.82 4.73 3.70
C ASP A 87 -1.60 5.40 4.38
N LEU A 88 -0.95 6.33 3.68
CA LEU A 88 0.18 7.08 4.20
C LEU A 88 -0.22 7.88 5.46
N ILE A 89 -1.28 8.67 5.38
CA ILE A 89 -1.74 9.53 6.48
C ILE A 89 -2.11 8.68 7.70
N ILE A 90 -2.88 7.61 7.52
CA ILE A 90 -3.32 6.74 8.62
C ILE A 90 -2.12 6.00 9.22
N SER A 91 -1.19 5.52 8.39
CA SER A 91 0.02 4.84 8.84
C SER A 91 0.92 5.77 9.67
N VAL A 92 1.16 7.00 9.20
CA VAL A 92 1.92 8.02 9.93
C VAL A 92 1.20 8.38 11.23
N TYR A 93 -0.12 8.57 11.21
CA TYR A 93 -0.91 8.86 12.40
C TYR A 93 -0.80 7.75 13.45
N ARG A 94 -0.95 6.48 13.05
CA ARG A 94 -0.81 5.32 13.96
C ARG A 94 0.60 5.21 14.52
N LEU A 95 1.61 5.47 13.70
CA LEU A 95 3.01 5.44 14.12
C LEU A 95 3.31 6.55 15.14
N ALA A 96 2.80 7.76 14.90
CA ALA A 96 2.88 8.90 15.83
C ALA A 96 2.15 8.62 17.15
N ARG A 97 1.07 7.84 17.13
CA ARG A 97 0.34 7.39 18.32
C ARG A 97 0.95 6.17 19.02
N HIS A 98 2.15 5.73 18.63
CA HIS A 98 2.83 4.55 19.19
C HIS A 98 2.06 3.22 19.01
N ASN A 99 1.07 3.17 18.10
CA ASN A 99 0.28 1.98 17.83
C ASN A 99 0.92 1.13 16.72
N VAL A 100 0.64 -0.18 16.74
CA VAL A 100 0.98 -1.07 15.62
C VAL A 100 0.35 -0.53 14.34
N ALA A 101 1.15 -0.27 13.30
CA ALA A 101 0.69 0.41 12.08
C ALA A 101 0.70 -0.47 10.83
N PHE A 102 1.35 -1.65 10.85
CA PHE A 102 1.58 -2.48 9.66
C PHE A 102 0.32 -3.06 9.01
N VAL A 103 -0.81 -3.13 9.73
CA VAL A 103 -2.08 -3.63 9.16
C VAL A 103 -2.65 -2.67 8.11
N VAL A 104 -2.44 -1.36 8.27
CA VAL A 104 -3.00 -0.35 7.34
C VAL A 104 -2.33 -0.43 5.97
N PRO A 105 -0.98 -0.43 5.87
CA PRO A 105 -0.30 -0.60 4.59
C PRO A 105 -0.64 -1.89 3.86
N ILE A 106 -0.92 -2.97 4.59
CA ILE A 106 -1.37 -4.23 3.97
C ILE A 106 -2.72 -4.03 3.30
N ILE A 107 -3.67 -3.39 3.97
CA ILE A 107 -4.99 -3.07 3.41
C ILE A 107 -4.83 -2.13 2.21
N GLY A 108 -3.96 -1.11 2.31
CA GLY A 108 -3.63 -0.20 1.21
C GLY A 108 -3.11 -0.96 -0.02
N CYS A 109 -2.14 -1.86 0.17
CA CYS A 109 -1.59 -2.68 -0.91
C CYS A 109 -2.66 -3.56 -1.57
N VAL A 110 -3.50 -4.23 -0.77
CA VAL A 110 -4.59 -5.07 -1.29
C VAL A 110 -5.60 -4.23 -2.07
N ALA A 111 -5.99 -3.07 -1.53
CA ALA A 111 -6.88 -2.14 -2.20
C ALA A 111 -6.30 -1.66 -3.54
N GLN A 112 -5.01 -1.30 -3.57
CA GLN A 112 -4.30 -0.88 -4.78
C GLN A 112 -4.25 -1.99 -5.84
N LEU A 113 -3.99 -3.24 -5.42
CA LEU A 113 -4.03 -4.39 -6.33
C LEU A 113 -5.43 -4.61 -6.91
N THR A 114 -6.47 -4.56 -6.07
CA THR A 114 -7.86 -4.71 -6.55
C THR A 114 -8.26 -3.59 -7.50
N LEU A 115 -7.78 -2.37 -7.25
CA LEU A 115 -8.04 -1.22 -8.12
C LEU A 115 -7.32 -1.38 -9.46
N GLY A 116 -6.05 -1.79 -9.46
CA GLY A 116 -5.29 -2.06 -10.68
C GLY A 116 -5.93 -3.15 -11.54
N ILE A 117 -6.38 -4.24 -10.92
CA ILE A 117 -7.10 -5.33 -11.62
C ILE A 117 -8.42 -4.80 -12.20
N GLY A 118 -9.18 -4.03 -11.43
CA GLY A 118 -10.44 -3.45 -11.88
C GLY A 118 -10.26 -2.49 -13.06
N ALA A 119 -9.25 -1.63 -13.01
CA ALA A 119 -8.95 -0.70 -14.09
C ALA A 119 -8.47 -1.43 -15.36
N ALA A 120 -7.60 -2.44 -15.23
CA ALA A 120 -7.19 -3.26 -16.38
C ALA A 120 -8.38 -4.04 -16.99
N ALA A 121 -9.30 -4.54 -16.16
CA ALA A 121 -10.52 -5.18 -16.65
C ALA A 121 -11.45 -4.19 -17.39
N MET A 122 -11.51 -2.93 -16.93
CA MET A 122 -12.25 -1.87 -17.64
C MET A 122 -11.61 -1.54 -18.99
N GLU A 123 -10.28 -1.47 -19.07
CA GLU A 123 -9.56 -1.25 -20.34
C GLU A 123 -9.72 -2.44 -21.30
N SER A 124 -9.79 -3.68 -20.81
CA SER A 124 -10.10 -4.83 -21.67
C SER A 124 -11.52 -4.80 -22.26
N LEU A 125 -12.46 -4.06 -21.65
CA LEU A 125 -13.77 -3.79 -22.22
C LEU A 125 -13.71 -2.71 -23.32
N ALA A 126 -12.64 -1.90 -23.35
CA ALA A 126 -12.39 -0.92 -24.40
C ALA A 126 -11.65 -1.51 -25.62
N GLY A 127 -10.84 -2.58 -25.48
CA GLY A 127 -10.48 -3.43 -26.63
C GLY A 127 -9.28 -4.41 -26.46
N PRO A 128 -9.10 -5.36 -27.41
CA PRO A 128 -9.91 -5.56 -28.63
C PRO A 128 -10.92 -6.71 -28.50
N VAL A 129 -11.95 -6.69 -29.36
CA VAL A 129 -12.73 -7.89 -29.72
C VAL A 129 -11.94 -8.81 -30.63
#